data_AF-A0A7X8W898-F1
#
_entry.id   AF-A0A7X8W898-F1
#
_cell.length_a   1.000
_cell.length_b   1.000
_cell.length_c   1.000
_cell.angle_alpha   90.00
_cell.angle_beta   90.00
_cell.angle_gamma   90.00
#
_symmetry.space_group_name_H-M   'P 1'
#
loop_
_entity.id
_entity.type
_entity.pdbx_description
1 polymer ?
#
loop_
_entity_poly.entity_id
_entity_poly.type
_entity_poly.pdbx_seq_one_letter_code
_entity_poly.pdbx_strand_id
1 'polypeptide(L)'
;MNHNIVNSVLKPVTKSYGGVRIPEIDRTYGNKPAILPNPNMVRIPLSMHIGKPCDPIVSVGDKVQVGQPIADTDALFSAPIHASVSGTVKAIINNAIVAGGKKTKLIEIESDGQMTTWNGLQVP
;
A
#
# COMPACT_ATOMS: atom_id res chain seq x y z
N MET A 1 -42.80 -30.20 44.83
CA MET A 1 -41.37 -30.52 44.64
C MET A 1 -40.93 -29.94 43.31
N ASN A 2 -39.80 -29.22 43.33
CA ASN A 2 -38.96 -28.82 42.20
C ASN A 2 -39.44 -27.66 41.31
N HIS A 3 -39.81 -26.53 41.94
CA HIS A 3 -39.30 -25.24 41.45
C HIS A 3 -37.79 -25.23 41.77
N ASN A 4 -36.88 -25.23 40.78
CA ASN A 4 -35.47 -24.78 40.86
C ASN A 4 -34.52 -25.39 39.81
N ILE A 5 -34.91 -25.60 38.54
CA ILE A 5 -33.95 -26.02 37.49
C ILE A 5 -34.11 -25.24 36.17
N VAL A 6 -34.44 -23.95 36.24
CA VAL A 6 -34.39 -23.06 35.06
C VAL A 6 -33.45 -21.86 35.22
N ASN A 7 -32.79 -21.71 36.38
CA ASN A 7 -31.84 -20.62 36.61
C ASN A 7 -30.36 -21.02 36.45
N SER A 8 -30.04 -22.22 35.95
CA SER A 8 -28.67 -22.76 35.99
C SER A 8 -27.86 -22.70 34.70
N VAL A 9 -28.40 -22.29 33.54
CA VAL A 9 -27.71 -22.59 32.27
C VAL A 9 -27.12 -21.39 31.51
N LEU A 10 -27.52 -20.13 31.74
CA LEU A 10 -26.83 -19.01 31.09
C LEU A 10 -26.74 -17.79 32.01
N LYS A 11 -25.56 -17.56 32.60
CA LYS A 11 -25.17 -16.20 32.98
C LYS A 11 -25.10 -15.41 31.67
N PRO A 12 -25.98 -14.42 31.41
CA PRO A 12 -25.75 -13.53 30.29
C PRO A 12 -24.36 -12.92 30.48
N VAL A 13 -23.53 -13.00 29.45
CA VAL A 13 -22.20 -12.39 29.41
C VAL A 13 -22.34 -10.99 29.98
N THR A 14 -21.71 -10.80 31.14
CA THR A 14 -21.62 -9.53 31.87
C THR A 14 -21.21 -8.47 30.87
N LYS A 15 -22.16 -7.58 30.57
CA LYS A 15 -22.04 -6.27 29.91
C LYS A 15 -20.62 -6.04 29.39
N SER A 16 -20.41 -6.21 28.08
CA SER A 16 -19.18 -5.72 27.44
C SER A 16 -18.95 -4.31 27.95
N TYR A 17 -17.75 -4.02 28.45
CA TYR A 17 -17.34 -2.65 28.77
C TYR A 17 -17.51 -1.87 27.46
N GLY A 18 -18.67 -1.24 27.30
CA GLY A 18 -19.09 -0.62 26.04
C GLY A 18 -17.91 0.16 25.51
N GLY A 19 -17.60 -0.05 24.22
CA GLY A 19 -16.36 0.46 23.63
C GLY A 19 -16.10 1.92 23.99
N VAL A 20 -14.82 2.29 24.04
CA VAL A 20 -14.44 3.67 24.37
C VAL A 20 -15.04 4.61 23.32
N ARG A 21 -15.93 5.50 23.75
CA ARG A 21 -16.45 6.57 22.90
C ARG A 21 -15.32 7.57 22.67
N ILE A 22 -14.67 7.46 21.52
CA ILE A 22 -13.71 8.46 21.06
C ILE A 22 -14.52 9.70 20.66
N PRO A 23 -14.23 10.88 21.21
CA PRO A 23 -14.85 12.11 20.74
C PRO A 23 -14.42 12.37 19.29
N GLU A 24 -15.38 12.70 18.43
CA GLU A 24 -15.10 13.11 17.06
C GLU A 24 -14.50 14.53 17.11
N ILE A 25 -13.17 14.59 17.06
CA ILE A 25 -12.41 15.83 17.03
C ILE A 25 -11.66 15.86 15.70
N ASP A 26 -12.19 16.62 14.75
CA ASP A 26 -11.48 16.93 13.52
C ASP A 26 -10.58 18.15 13.73
N ARG A 27 -9.27 17.91 13.88
CA ARG A 27 -8.26 18.97 13.97
C ARG A 27 -7.94 19.62 12.62
N THR A 28 -8.51 19.10 11.53
CA THR A 28 -8.32 19.60 10.18
C THR A 28 -9.45 20.51 9.71
N TYR A 29 -10.57 20.57 10.45
CA TYR A 29 -11.73 21.39 10.12
C TYR A 29 -11.35 22.87 9.93
N GLY A 30 -11.65 23.41 8.75
CA GLY A 30 -11.36 24.80 8.38
C GLY A 30 -9.95 25.05 7.81
N ASN A 31 -9.06 24.07 7.82
CA ASN A 31 -7.73 24.20 7.20
C ASN A 31 -7.82 23.97 5.68
N LYS A 32 -7.09 24.79 4.91
CA LYS A 32 -6.93 24.56 3.46
C LYS A 32 -5.95 23.41 3.22
N PRO A 33 -6.18 22.53 2.23
CA PRO A 33 -5.21 21.53 1.84
C PRO A 33 -3.88 22.19 1.44
N ALA A 34 -2.77 21.65 1.95
CA ALA A 34 -1.44 22.08 1.55
C ALA A 34 -0.96 21.25 0.36
N ILE A 35 -0.33 21.90 -0.62
CA ILE A 35 0.38 21.21 -1.71
C ILE A 35 1.73 20.76 -1.17
N LEU A 36 2.01 19.46 -1.25
CA LEU A 36 3.31 18.90 -0.92
C LEU A 36 4.22 18.90 -2.16
N PRO A 37 5.53 19.12 -2.00
CA PRO A 37 6.47 18.99 -3.10
C PRO A 37 6.55 17.53 -3.56
N ASN A 38 6.92 17.36 -4.82
CA ASN A 38 7.20 16.04 -5.38
C ASN A 38 8.39 15.38 -4.64
N PRO A 39 8.33 14.06 -4.39
CA PRO A 39 9.44 13.37 -3.75
C PRO A 39 10.65 13.31 -4.69
N ASN A 40 11.85 13.49 -4.14
CA ASN A 40 13.12 13.35 -4.89
C ASN A 40 13.45 11.88 -5.22
N MET A 41 12.92 10.94 -4.44
CA MET A 41 13.14 9.50 -4.62
C MET A 41 11.92 8.73 -4.13
N VAL A 42 11.58 7.65 -4.82
CA VAL A 42 10.54 6.70 -4.39
C VAL A 42 11.10 5.29 -4.33
N ARG A 43 10.53 4.49 -3.43
CA ARG A 43 10.86 3.08 -3.22
C ARG A 43 9.60 2.26 -3.37
N ILE A 44 9.54 1.41 -4.40
CA ILE A 44 8.34 0.68 -4.77
C ILE A 44 8.58 -0.81 -4.57
N PRO A 45 7.99 -1.43 -3.53
CA PRO A 45 8.08 -2.88 -3.32
C PRO A 45 7.31 -3.64 -4.40
N LEU A 46 7.81 -4.80 -4.81
CA LEU A 46 7.18 -5.62 -5.86
C LEU A 46 6.15 -6.62 -5.33
N SER A 47 5.69 -6.44 -4.08
CA SER A 47 4.66 -7.25 -3.43
C SER A 47 3.57 -6.35 -2.85
N MET A 48 2.81 -5.69 -3.71
CA MET A 48 1.73 -4.75 -3.33
C MET A 48 0.33 -5.37 -3.35
N HIS A 49 0.19 -6.59 -3.87
CA HIS A 49 -1.07 -7.30 -3.99
C HIS A 49 -1.00 -8.68 -3.31
N ILE A 50 -2.13 -9.40 -3.26
CA ILE A 50 -2.24 -10.71 -2.59
C ILE A 50 -1.49 -11.84 -3.30
N GLY A 51 -1.34 -11.75 -4.63
CA GLY A 51 -0.64 -12.76 -5.44
C GLY A 51 0.88 -12.81 -5.25
N LYS A 52 1.55 -13.61 -6.08
CA LYS A 52 3.01 -13.74 -6.10
C LYS A 52 3.68 -12.38 -6.34
N PRO A 53 4.81 -12.04 -5.68
CA PRO A 53 5.56 -10.83 -6.00
C PRO A 53 5.89 -10.73 -7.50
N CYS A 54 5.79 -9.52 -8.05
CA CYS A 54 6.14 -9.23 -9.44
C CYS A 54 7.66 -9.29 -9.65
N ASP A 55 8.05 -9.60 -10.88
CA ASP A 55 9.43 -9.52 -11.33
C ASP A 55 9.67 -8.17 -12.05
N PRO A 56 10.82 -7.50 -11.82
CA PRO A 56 11.10 -6.23 -12.47
C PRO A 56 11.25 -6.43 -13.98
N ILE A 57 10.62 -5.55 -14.77
CA ILE A 57 10.75 -5.52 -16.24
C ILE A 57 11.64 -4.36 -16.73
N VAL A 58 12.23 -3.62 -15.78
CA VAL A 58 13.21 -2.55 -16.01
C VAL A 58 14.54 -2.90 -15.35
N SER A 59 15.61 -2.26 -15.81
CA SER A 59 16.97 -2.40 -15.30
C SER A 59 17.47 -1.12 -14.62
N VAL A 60 18.53 -1.23 -13.83
CA VAL A 60 19.20 -0.05 -13.24
C VAL A 60 19.75 0.84 -14.35
N GLY A 61 19.46 2.14 -14.28
CA GLY A 61 19.80 3.13 -15.30
C GLY A 61 18.68 3.43 -16.30
N ASP A 62 17.61 2.64 -16.33
CA ASP A 62 16.49 2.90 -17.22
C ASP A 62 15.72 4.15 -16.82
N LYS A 63 15.26 4.91 -17.82
CA LYS A 63 14.32 6.01 -17.63
C LYS A 63 12.90 5.48 -17.58
N VAL A 64 12.13 5.98 -16.63
CA VAL A 64 10.73 5.61 -16.42
C VAL A 64 9.85 6.86 -16.38
N GLN A 65 8.60 6.70 -16.81
CA GLN A 65 7.59 7.76 -16.83
C GLN A 65 6.46 7.45 -15.83
N VAL A 66 5.72 8.48 -15.39
CA VAL A 66 4.59 8.30 -14.48
C VAL A 66 3.54 7.40 -15.13
N GLY A 67 3.18 6.32 -14.42
CA GLY A 67 2.21 5.34 -14.91
C GLY A 67 2.78 4.30 -15.88
N GLN A 68 4.09 4.26 -16.11
CA GLN A 68 4.72 3.19 -16.88
C GLN A 68 4.82 1.90 -16.06
N PRO A 69 4.48 0.72 -16.60
CA PRO A 69 4.73 -0.57 -15.95
C PRO A 69 6.24 -0.77 -15.72
N ILE A 70 6.61 -1.12 -14.49
CA ILE A 70 8.00 -1.36 -14.05
C ILE A 70 8.24 -2.76 -13.50
N ALA A 71 7.18 -3.49 -13.14
CA ALA A 71 7.24 -4.89 -12.79
C ALA A 71 5.92 -5.59 -13.13
N ASP A 72 6.01 -6.86 -13.49
CA ASP A 72 4.84 -7.68 -13.84
C ASP A 72 5.08 -9.17 -13.51
N THR A 73 4.01 -9.97 -13.54
CA THR A 73 4.07 -11.42 -13.42
C THR A 73 2.82 -12.10 -13.99
N ASP A 74 3.02 -13.22 -14.68
CA ASP A 74 1.93 -14.07 -15.22
C ASP A 74 1.19 -14.91 -14.15
N ALA A 75 1.44 -14.67 -12.87
CA ALA A 75 0.81 -15.43 -11.79
C ALA A 75 -0.69 -15.09 -11.65
N LEU A 76 -1.50 -16.07 -11.25
CA LEU A 76 -2.90 -15.81 -10.90
C LEU A 76 -2.99 -14.83 -9.72
N PHE A 77 -3.94 -13.89 -9.80
CA PHE A 77 -4.16 -12.79 -8.83
C PHE A 77 -2.99 -11.79 -8.73
N SER A 78 -2.33 -11.49 -9.85
CA SER A 78 -1.35 -10.40 -9.97
C SER A 78 -1.95 -9.13 -10.58
N ALA A 79 -1.23 -8.03 -10.42
CA ALA A 79 -1.46 -6.79 -11.16
C ALA A 79 -0.11 -6.13 -11.46
N PRO A 80 0.11 -5.57 -12.66
CA PRO A 80 1.34 -4.86 -12.99
C PRO A 80 1.57 -3.68 -12.04
N ILE A 81 2.82 -3.48 -11.64
CA ILE A 81 3.24 -2.39 -10.77
C ILE A 81 3.82 -1.28 -11.64
N HIS A 82 3.41 -0.05 -11.38
CA HIS A 82 3.71 1.12 -12.20
C HIS A 82 4.59 2.13 -11.46
N ALA A 83 5.38 2.90 -12.20
CA ALA A 83 6.19 3.98 -11.66
C ALA A 83 5.31 5.15 -11.16
N SER A 84 5.54 5.57 -9.91
CA SER A 84 4.82 6.71 -9.31
C SER A 84 5.37 8.08 -9.72
N VAL A 85 6.62 8.13 -10.19
CA VAL A 85 7.32 9.36 -10.61
C VAL A 85 8.05 9.12 -11.93
N SER A 86 8.27 10.18 -12.71
CA SER A 86 9.22 10.14 -13.82
C SER A 86 10.64 10.28 -13.28
N GLY A 87 11.59 9.57 -13.90
CA GLY A 87 12.96 9.58 -13.42
C GLY A 87 13.79 8.41 -13.90
N THR A 88 14.79 8.04 -13.10
CA THR A 88 15.75 6.97 -13.42
C THR A 88 15.74 5.89 -12.35
N VAL A 89 15.74 4.62 -12.77
CA VAL A 89 15.86 3.48 -11.85
C VAL A 89 17.27 3.48 -11.25
N LYS A 90 17.35 3.74 -9.93
CA LYS A 90 18.63 3.85 -9.22
C LYS A 90 19.14 2.49 -8.74
N ALA A 91 18.23 1.65 -8.26
CA ALA A 91 18.58 0.35 -7.70
C ALA A 91 17.41 -0.63 -7.76
N ILE A 92 17.73 -1.92 -7.81
CA ILE A 92 16.78 -3.02 -7.62
C ILE A 92 17.31 -3.86 -6.45
N ILE A 93 16.59 -3.83 -5.33
CA ILE A 93 16.98 -4.47 -4.07
C ILE A 93 16.20 -5.76 -3.93
N ASN A 94 16.87 -6.92 -3.82
CA ASN A 94 16.17 -8.21 -3.84
C ASN A 94 15.52 -8.61 -2.50
N ASN A 95 15.99 -8.09 -1.36
CA ASN A 95 15.61 -8.56 -0.02
C ASN A 95 15.13 -7.41 0.90
N ALA A 96 14.36 -6.47 0.36
CA ALA A 96 13.80 -5.37 1.14
C ALA A 96 12.72 -5.89 2.10
N ILE A 97 12.73 -5.42 3.36
CA ILE A 97 11.71 -5.74 4.35
C ILE A 97 10.57 -4.73 4.20
N VAL A 98 9.38 -5.20 3.87
CA VAL A 98 8.16 -4.38 3.80
C VAL A 98 7.40 -4.39 5.11
N ALA A 99 6.39 -3.51 5.22
CA ALA A 99 5.44 -3.54 6.32
C ALA A 99 4.89 -4.96 6.53
N GLY A 100 4.92 -5.45 7.76
CA GLY A 100 4.57 -6.83 8.10
C GLY A 100 5.73 -7.84 8.04
N GLY A 101 6.97 -7.39 7.83
CA GLY A 101 8.18 -8.22 8.01
C GLY A 101 8.51 -9.18 6.87
N LYS A 102 7.74 -9.16 5.78
CA LYS A 102 8.00 -9.97 4.58
C LYS A 102 9.17 -9.38 3.79
N LYS A 103 9.95 -10.25 3.15
CA LYS A 103 11.02 -9.85 2.22
C LYS A 103 10.49 -9.87 0.79
N THR A 104 10.81 -8.84 0.02
CA THR A 104 10.48 -8.77 -1.41
C THR A 104 11.50 -7.93 -2.18
N LYS A 105 11.41 -7.99 -3.51
CA LYS A 105 12.15 -7.10 -4.40
C LYS A 105 11.60 -5.68 -4.27
N LEU A 106 12.45 -4.67 -4.42
CA LEU A 106 12.09 -3.26 -4.34
C LEU A 106 12.84 -2.48 -5.40
N ILE A 107 12.15 -1.59 -6.11
CA ILE A 107 12.74 -0.70 -7.10
C ILE A 107 12.87 0.69 -6.49
N GLU A 108 14.07 1.27 -6.51
CA GLU A 108 14.30 2.67 -6.17
C GLU A 108 14.35 3.50 -7.44
N ILE A 109 13.56 4.58 -7.50
CA ILE A 109 13.51 5.51 -8.62
C ILE A 109 13.88 6.90 -8.10
N GLU A 110 14.93 7.48 -8.68
CA GLU A 110 15.34 8.87 -8.48
C GLU A 110 14.48 9.75 -9.40
N SER A 111 13.74 10.69 -8.81
CA SER A 111 12.80 11.56 -9.51
C SER A 111 13.54 12.64 -10.29
N ASP A 112 13.10 12.90 -11.51
CA ASP A 112 13.59 14.03 -12.31
C ASP A 112 12.82 15.34 -12.04
N GLY A 113 11.79 15.29 -11.21
CA GLY A 113 10.94 16.42 -10.84
C GLY A 113 9.92 16.84 -11.92
N GLN A 114 9.93 16.22 -13.10
CA GLN A 114 9.11 16.65 -14.25
C GLN A 114 7.71 16.03 -14.24
N MET A 115 7.51 14.91 -13.55
CA MET A 115 6.26 14.14 -13.54
C MET A 115 5.69 13.86 -14.94
N THR A 116 6.56 13.54 -15.90
CA THR A 116 6.14 13.25 -17.29
C THR A 116 5.34 11.94 -17.34
N THR A 117 4.14 11.99 -17.92
CA THR A 117 3.24 10.84 -18.07
C THR A 117 3.70 9.89 -19.15
N TRP A 118 3.48 8.59 -18.93
CA TRP A 118 3.75 7.56 -19.92
C TRP A 118 2.73 7.61 -21.06
N ASN A 119 3.20 7.50 -22.32
CA ASN A 119 2.34 7.58 -23.50
C ASN A 119 1.29 6.47 -23.58
N GLY A 120 1.52 5.33 -22.92
CA GLY A 120 0.60 4.20 -22.87
C GLY A 120 -0.47 4.32 -21.77
N LEU A 121 -0.48 5.41 -20.99
CA LEU A 121 -1.44 5.60 -19.91
C LEU A 121 -2.85 5.84 -20.48
N GLN A 122 -3.76 4.90 -20.23
CA GLN A 122 -5.17 5.02 -20.61
C GLN A 122 -6.02 5.36 -19.39
N VAL A 123 -6.94 6.32 -19.55
CA VAL A 123 -7.97 6.56 -18.54
C VAL A 123 -8.96 5.38 -18.56
N PRO A 124 -9.31 4.81 -17.39
CA PRO A 124 -10.31 3.74 -17.29
C PRO A 124 -11.69 4.15 -17.82
#